data_AF-A0A3Q3AGA6-F1
#
_entry.id   AF-A0A3Q3AGA6-F1
#
_cell.length_a   1.000
_cell.length_b   1.000
_cell.length_c   1.000
_cell.angle_alpha   90.00
_cell.angle_beta   90.00
_cell.angle_gamma   90.00
#
_symmetry.space_group_name_H-M   'P 1'
#
loop_
_entity.id
_entity.type
_entity.pdbx_description
1 polymer ?
#
loop_
_entity_poly.entity_id
_entity_poly.type
_entity_poly.pdbx_seq_one_letter_code
_entity_poly.pdbx_strand_id
1 'polypeptide(L)'
;MQRHGGVNQLGGVFINGRPLPHELRRRIVELAQRGARPCEISRRLRVSHGCVSKILTRYNETGSVRPGLIGGSKPKVATPGVVHRILQLKHNNPTMFAWEIRDRLVMEGVCEHDSVPARTSARPSLKASGWGGCSPRRNAPGGALYHRSN
;
A
#
# COMPACT_ATOMS: atom_id res chain seq x y z
N MET A 1 -9.56 19.01 -6.53
CA MET A 1 -9.24 18.20 -7.73
C MET A 1 -10.50 17.52 -8.23
N GLN A 2 -11.06 18.00 -9.33
CA GLN A 2 -12.28 17.46 -9.93
C GLN A 2 -12.05 15.98 -10.29
N ARG A 3 -12.81 15.08 -9.66
CA ARG A 3 -12.86 13.69 -10.13
C ARG A 3 -13.64 13.71 -11.44
N HIS A 4 -12.95 13.77 -12.57
CA HIS A 4 -13.58 13.69 -13.88
C HIS A 4 -14.18 12.29 -14.05
N GLY A 5 -15.47 12.16 -13.76
CA GLY A 5 -16.31 11.10 -14.30
C GLY A 5 -16.46 11.31 -15.80
N GLY A 6 -16.44 10.21 -16.55
CA GLY A 6 -16.65 10.20 -18.00
C GLY A 6 -17.90 9.42 -18.35
N VAL A 7 -18.41 9.63 -19.56
CA VAL A 7 -19.46 8.81 -20.16
C VAL A 7 -18.81 8.00 -21.28
N ASN A 8 -19.05 6.69 -21.29
CA ASN A 8 -18.53 5.84 -22.35
C ASN A 8 -19.41 5.94 -23.61
N GLN A 9 -18.98 5.33 -24.72
CA GLN A 9 -19.71 5.32 -26.00
C GLN A 9 -21.09 4.65 -25.92
N LEU A 10 -21.36 3.89 -24.86
CA LEU A 10 -22.65 3.22 -24.62
C LEU A 10 -23.56 4.06 -23.70
N GLY A 11 -23.17 5.28 -23.34
CA GLY A 11 -23.93 6.16 -22.46
C GLY A 11 -23.87 5.78 -20.97
N GLY A 12 -22.90 4.96 -20.58
CA GLY A 12 -22.67 4.57 -19.18
C GLY A 12 -21.65 5.45 -18.48
N VAL A 13 -21.97 5.82 -17.24
CA VAL A 13 -21.11 6.68 -16.41
C VAL A 13 -20.01 5.85 -15.75
N PHE A 14 -18.78 6.34 -15.81
CA PHE A 14 -17.63 5.72 -15.14
C PHE A 14 -16.74 6.75 -14.48
N ILE A 15 -15.93 6.33 -13.50
CA ILE A 15 -14.98 7.18 -12.79
C ILE A 15 -13.58 6.67 -13.07
N ASN A 16 -12.73 7.52 -13.66
CA ASN A 16 -11.34 7.18 -13.94
C ASN A 16 -10.60 6.78 -12.66
N GLY A 17 -9.84 5.68 -12.73
CA GLY A 17 -9.04 5.17 -11.62
C GLY A 17 -9.84 4.50 -10.50
N ARG A 18 -11.17 4.33 -10.63
CA ARG A 18 -11.99 3.60 -9.65
C ARG A 18 -12.58 2.32 -10.26
N PRO A 19 -12.66 1.22 -9.50
CA PRO A 19 -13.33 0.01 -9.94
C PRO A 19 -14.84 0.28 -10.13
N LEU A 20 -15.46 -0.45 -11.07
CA LEU A 20 -16.90 -0.40 -11.30
C LEU A 20 -17.66 -0.71 -9.99
N PRO A 21 -18.77 -0.01 -9.69
CA PRO A 21 -19.58 -0.26 -8.50
C PRO A 21 -19.89 -1.74 -8.29
N HIS A 22 -19.84 -2.19 -7.03
CA HIS A 22 -20.01 -3.60 -6.67
C HIS A 22 -21.34 -4.17 -7.18
N GLU A 23 -22.40 -3.37 -7.17
CA GLU A 23 -23.73 -3.75 -7.67
C GLU A 23 -23.72 -4.09 -9.16
N LEU A 24 -23.09 -3.26 -9.99
CA LEU A 24 -22.96 -3.52 -11.42
C LEU A 24 -22.13 -4.77 -11.69
N ARG A 25 -21.08 -5.02 -10.90
CA ARG A 25 -20.26 -6.23 -11.03
C ARG A 25 -21.03 -7.51 -10.70
N ARG A 26 -21.85 -7.48 -9.64
CA ARG A 26 -22.77 -8.58 -9.32
C ARG A 26 -23.79 -8.79 -10.44
N ARG A 27 -24.37 -7.70 -10.96
CA ARG A 27 -25.36 -7.75 -12.05
C ARG A 27 -24.79 -8.34 -13.34
N ILE A 28 -23.52 -8.07 -13.65
CA ILE A 28 -22.81 -8.68 -14.80
C ILE A 28 -22.75 -10.20 -14.65
N VAL A 29 -22.35 -10.69 -13.48
CA VAL A 29 -22.24 -12.13 -13.20
C VAL A 29 -23.62 -12.80 -13.20
N GLU A 30 -24.61 -12.18 -12.55
CA GLU A 30 -25.99 -12.67 -12.49
C GLU A 30 -26.58 -12.87 -13.89
N LEU A 31 -26.38 -11.89 -14.80
CA LEU A 31 -26.86 -12.00 -16.18
C LEU A 31 -26.12 -13.09 -16.96
N ALA A 32 -24.81 -13.24 -16.75
CA ALA A 32 -24.03 -14.30 -17.40
C ALA A 32 -24.46 -15.70 -16.91
N GLN A 33 -24.75 -15.87 -15.62
CA GLN A 33 -25.28 -17.12 -15.05
C GLN A 33 -26.66 -17.49 -15.61
N ARG A 34 -27.46 -16.48 -16.01
CA ARG A 34 -28.73 -16.67 -16.72
C ARG A 34 -28.56 -16.96 -18.22
N GLY A 35 -27.33 -17.15 -18.69
CA GLY A 35 -27.02 -17.45 -20.10
C GLY A 35 -27.01 -16.22 -21.01
N ALA A 36 -27.04 -14.99 -20.49
CA ALA A 36 -26.97 -13.80 -21.32
C ALA A 36 -25.58 -13.63 -21.95
N ARG A 37 -25.54 -13.30 -23.24
CA ARG A 37 -24.27 -13.12 -23.97
C ARG A 37 -23.55 -11.86 -23.49
N PRO A 38 -22.20 -11.85 -23.39
CA PRO A 38 -21.45 -10.67 -22.94
C PRO A 38 -21.76 -9.37 -23.72
N CYS A 39 -22.06 -9.48 -25.01
CA CYS A 39 -22.47 -8.36 -25.85
C CYS A 39 -23.83 -7.76 -25.45
N GLU A 40 -24.77 -8.59 -24.98
CA GLU A 40 -26.06 -8.13 -24.47
C GLU A 40 -25.91 -7.49 -23.10
N ILE A 41 -25.10 -8.09 -22.22
CA ILE A 41 -24.80 -7.55 -20.89
C ILE A 41 -24.18 -6.16 -21.02
N SER A 42 -23.22 -5.99 -21.94
CA SER A 42 -22.56 -4.72 -22.24
C SER A 42 -23.56 -3.63 -22.64
N ARG A 43 -24.51 -3.95 -23.53
CA ARG A 43 -25.57 -3.02 -23.97
C ARG A 43 -26.57 -2.69 -22.86
N ARG A 44 -27.03 -3.71 -22.11
CA ARG A 44 -28.03 -3.54 -21.03
C ARG A 44 -27.49 -2.72 -19.86
N LEU A 45 -26.25 -2.96 -19.45
CA LEU A 45 -25.63 -2.27 -18.32
C LEU A 45 -24.84 -1.03 -18.73
N ARG A 46 -24.76 -0.74 -20.05
CA ARG A 46 -23.97 0.36 -20.62
C ARG A 46 -22.52 0.34 -20.15
N VAL A 47 -21.93 -0.84 -20.07
CA VAL A 47 -20.52 -1.07 -19.65
C VAL A 47 -19.74 -1.57 -20.85
N SER A 48 -18.51 -1.10 -21.05
CA SER A 48 -17.66 -1.52 -22.17
C SER A 48 -17.45 -3.04 -22.18
N HIS A 49 -17.50 -3.65 -23.37
CA HIS A 49 -17.34 -5.09 -23.55
C HIS A 49 -16.07 -5.65 -22.87
N GLY A 50 -14.95 -4.94 -22.97
CA GLY A 50 -13.70 -5.34 -22.30
C GLY A 50 -13.77 -5.35 -20.77
N CYS A 51 -14.63 -4.54 -20.15
CA CYS A 51 -14.85 -4.57 -18.70
C CYS A 51 -15.71 -5.78 -18.31
N VAL A 52 -16.76 -6.08 -19.08
CA VAL A 52 -17.60 -7.28 -18.89
C VAL A 52 -16.75 -8.54 -18.97
N SER A 53 -15.92 -8.67 -20.03
CA SER A 53 -15.01 -9.81 -20.21
C SER A 53 -14.05 -9.98 -19.02
N LYS A 54 -13.36 -8.91 -18.60
CA LYS A 54 -12.43 -8.96 -17.44
C LYS A 54 -13.11 -9.39 -16.13
N ILE A 55 -14.36 -8.98 -15.90
CA ILE A 55 -15.11 -9.37 -14.70
C ILE A 55 -15.48 -10.84 -14.76
N LEU A 56 -15.96 -11.32 -15.90
CA LEU A 56 -16.37 -12.72 -16.09
C LEU A 56 -15.17 -13.67 -16.02
N THR A 57 -14.05 -13.34 -16.67
CA THR A 57 -12.80 -14.12 -16.58
C THR A 57 -12.36 -14.28 -15.13
N ARG A 58 -12.30 -13.18 -14.37
CA ARG A 58 -11.92 -13.20 -12.95
C ARG A 58 -12.92 -13.97 -12.08
N TYR A 59 -14.20 -13.88 -12.38
CA TYR A 59 -15.23 -14.65 -11.68
C TYR A 59 -15.07 -16.15 -11.93
N ASN A 60 -14.75 -16.56 -13.16
CA ASN A 60 -14.50 -17.97 -13.47
C ASN A 60 -13.20 -18.50 -12.83
N GLU A 61 -12.19 -17.65 -12.66
CA GLU A 61 -10.91 -18.03 -12.02
C GLU A 61 -10.99 -18.09 -10.48
N THR A 62 -11.69 -17.15 -9.85
CA THR A 62 -11.65 -16.94 -8.38
C THR A 62 -12.99 -17.06 -7.68
N GLY A 63 -14.11 -17.10 -8.42
CA GLY A 63 -15.46 -17.04 -7.86
C GLY A 63 -15.84 -15.69 -7.22
N SER A 64 -14.96 -14.68 -7.28
CA SER A 64 -15.14 -13.41 -6.55
C SER A 64 -15.50 -12.24 -7.45
N VAL A 65 -16.54 -11.51 -7.05
CA VAL A 65 -16.95 -10.23 -7.69
C VAL A 65 -16.17 -9.02 -7.19
N ARG A 66 -15.25 -9.19 -6.22
CA ARG A 66 -14.51 -8.07 -5.61
C ARG A 66 -13.39 -7.57 -6.54
N PRO A 67 -13.11 -6.25 -6.59
CA PRO A 67 -11.92 -5.75 -7.27
C PRO A 67 -10.67 -6.38 -6.68
N GLY A 68 -9.66 -6.55 -7.52
CA GLY A 68 -8.33 -6.93 -7.04
C GLY A 68 -7.82 -5.78 -6.17
N LEU A 69 -6.87 -6.07 -5.29
CA LEU A 69 -6.26 -5.04 -4.48
C LEU A 69 -5.57 -4.02 -5.41
N ILE A 70 -6.23 -2.90 -5.68
CA ILE A 70 -5.68 -1.79 -6.44
C ILE A 70 -4.87 -0.97 -5.44
N GLY A 71 -3.55 -0.99 -5.59
CA GLY A 71 -2.65 -0.21 -4.73
C GLY A 71 -2.20 -1.00 -3.51
N GLY A 72 -1.10 -1.72 -3.70
CA GLY A 72 -0.19 -2.07 -2.63
C GLY A 72 1.17 -2.14 -3.28
N SER A 73 2.03 -1.16 -3.02
CA SER A 73 3.46 -1.48 -3.11
C SER A 73 3.65 -2.66 -2.16
N LYS A 74 4.30 -3.74 -2.61
CA LYS A 74 4.86 -4.70 -1.67
C LYS A 74 5.61 -3.83 -0.66
N PRO A 75 5.24 -3.84 0.63
CA PRO A 75 6.06 -3.14 1.59
C PRO A 75 7.47 -3.67 1.37
N LYS A 76 8.48 -2.82 1.15
CA LYS A 76 9.88 -3.25 1.25
C LYS A 76 9.95 -3.93 2.62
N VAL A 77 9.95 -5.26 2.58
CA VAL A 77 9.77 -6.08 3.77
C VAL A 77 11.01 -5.78 4.58
N ALA A 78 10.86 -5.14 5.73
CA ALA A 78 11.95 -5.09 6.69
C ALA A 78 12.34 -6.56 6.92
N THR A 79 13.54 -6.94 6.48
CA THR A 79 14.01 -8.32 6.54
C THR A 79 13.75 -8.86 7.94
N PRO A 80 13.16 -10.05 8.12
CA PRO A 80 12.79 -10.55 9.45
C PRO A 80 13.95 -10.52 10.45
N GLY A 81 15.20 -10.66 9.99
CA GLY A 81 16.40 -10.50 10.82
C GLY A 81 16.56 -9.08 11.41
N VAL A 82 16.23 -8.04 10.66
CA VAL A 82 16.28 -6.64 11.13
C VAL A 82 15.25 -6.41 12.22
N VAL A 83 14.03 -6.94 12.04
CA VAL A 83 12.96 -6.81 13.03
C VAL A 83 13.33 -7.52 14.34
N HIS A 84 13.85 -8.74 14.25
CA HIS A 84 14.31 -9.50 15.41
C HIS A 84 15.40 -8.71 16.18
N ARG A 85 16.37 -8.15 15.47
CA ARG A 85 17.48 -7.42 16.10
C ARG A 85 17.04 -6.13 16.77
N ILE A 86 16.10 -5.39 16.16
CA ILE A 86 15.48 -4.20 16.78
C ILE A 86 14.82 -4.56 18.12
N LEU A 87 14.06 -5.67 18.15
CA LEU A 87 13.39 -6.12 19.37
C LEU A 87 14.39 -6.51 20.46
N GLN A 88 15.46 -7.21 20.11
CA GLN A 88 16.53 -7.58 21.05
C GLN A 88 17.24 -6.34 21.63
N LEU A 89 17.60 -5.37 20.80
CA LEU A 89 18.25 -4.13 21.25
C LEU A 89 17.33 -3.32 22.17
N LYS A 90 16.04 -3.26 21.87
CA LYS A 90 15.05 -2.54 22.69
C LYS A 90 14.70 -3.28 23.98
N HIS A 91 14.75 -4.61 23.97
CA HIS A 91 14.58 -5.43 25.18
C HIS A 91 15.77 -5.24 26.13
N ASN A 92 17.00 -5.27 25.60
CA ASN A 92 18.21 -5.09 26.39
C ASN A 92 18.34 -3.66 26.93
N ASN A 93 17.93 -2.65 26.15
CA ASN A 93 18.01 -1.25 26.50
C ASN A 93 16.72 -0.50 26.09
N PRO A 94 15.69 -0.45 26.95
CA PRO A 94 14.43 0.21 26.63
C PRO A 94 14.57 1.73 26.48
N THR A 95 15.64 2.33 26.99
CA THR A 95 15.98 3.75 26.82
C THR A 95 16.62 4.08 25.47
N MET A 96 17.06 3.06 24.71
CA MET A 96 17.74 3.26 23.42
C MET A 96 16.80 3.89 22.38
N PHE A 97 17.25 4.98 21.78
CA PHE A 97 16.51 5.75 20.79
C PHE A 97 16.55 5.10 19.41
N ALA A 98 15.55 5.41 18.57
CA ALA A 98 15.40 4.80 17.25
C ALA A 98 16.59 5.05 16.30
N TRP A 99 17.29 6.18 16.47
CA TRP A 99 18.50 6.47 15.69
C TRP A 99 19.70 5.65 16.16
N GLU A 100 19.83 5.38 17.46
CA GLU A 100 20.90 4.55 18.03
C GLU A 100 20.73 3.09 17.61
N ILE A 101 19.48 2.60 17.56
CA ILE A 101 19.17 1.28 17.02
C ILE A 101 19.56 1.19 15.54
N ARG A 102 19.28 2.23 14.74
CA ARG A 102 19.72 2.27 13.34
C ARG A 102 21.23 2.18 13.24
N ASP A 103 21.95 3.00 13.98
CA ASP A 103 23.41 3.08 13.87
C ASP A 103 24.06 1.75 14.33
N ARG A 104 23.47 1.08 15.33
CA ARG A 104 23.83 -0.30 15.73
C ARG A 104 23.55 -1.33 14.65
N LEU A 105 22.40 -1.27 13.97
CA LEU A 105 22.08 -2.22 12.89
C LEU A 105 23.02 -2.09 11.68
N VAL A 106 23.49 -0.88 11.40
CA VAL A 106 24.49 -0.61 10.34
C VAL A 106 25.87 -1.08 10.79
N MET A 107 26.25 -0.80 12.05
CA MET A 107 27.54 -1.22 12.63
C MET A 107 27.70 -2.76 12.67
N GLU A 108 26.60 -3.48 12.92
CA GLU A 108 26.59 -4.95 12.98
C GLU A 108 26.42 -5.62 11.61
N GLY A 109 26.37 -4.84 10.52
CA GLY A 109 26.25 -5.36 9.16
C GLY A 109 24.89 -6.00 8.82
N VAL A 110 23.87 -5.78 9.65
CA VAL A 110 22.51 -6.33 9.46
C VAL A 110 21.73 -5.57 8.38
N CYS A 111 22.09 -4.31 8.13
CA CYS A 111 21.54 -3.46 7.07
C CYS A 111 22.64 -2.63 6.38
N GLU A 112 22.59 -2.49 5.06
CA GLU A 112 23.33 -1.43 4.35
C GLU A 112 22.67 -0.06 4.56
N HIS A 113 23.45 1.02 4.44
CA HIS A 113 23.02 2.40 4.71
C HIS A 113 21.75 2.82 3.94
N ASP A 114 21.51 2.24 2.76
CA ASP A 114 20.33 2.48 1.90
C ASP A 114 19.14 1.53 2.14
N SER A 115 19.34 0.48 2.95
CA SER A 115 18.33 -0.52 3.32
C SER A 115 17.59 -0.17 4.61
N VAL A 116 18.13 0.78 5.39
CA VAL A 116 17.47 1.27 6.59
C VAL A 116 16.33 2.20 6.19
N PRO A 117 15.09 1.98 6.64
CA PRO A 117 13.98 2.88 6.35
C PRO A 117 14.28 4.30 6.87
N ALA A 118 14.55 5.22 5.93
CA ALA A 118 14.70 6.64 6.19
C ALA A 118 13.40 7.19 6.79
N ARG A 119 13.48 7.73 8.01
CA ARG A 119 12.35 8.10 8.89
C ARG A 119 11.47 6.91 9.28
N THR A 120 11.58 6.50 10.54
CA THR A 120 10.68 5.57 11.22
C THR A 120 9.26 6.16 11.33
N SER A 121 8.49 6.15 10.24
CA SER A 121 7.03 6.07 10.34
C SER A 121 6.70 4.69 10.89
N ALA A 122 6.76 4.56 12.22
CA ALA A 122 6.43 3.34 12.94
C ALA A 122 5.08 2.79 12.42
N ARG A 123 5.11 1.55 11.92
CA ARG A 123 3.91 0.83 11.48
C ARG A 123 2.97 0.60 12.67
N PRO A 124 1.65 0.50 12.43
CA PRO A 124 0.68 0.11 13.46
C PRO A 124 1.02 -1.20 14.19
N SER A 125 1.75 -2.12 13.55
CA SER A 125 2.17 -3.40 14.13
C SER A 125 3.25 -3.29 15.22
N LEU A 126 4.06 -2.23 15.23
CA LEU A 126 5.04 -1.94 16.30
C LEU A 126 4.44 -1.07 17.42
N LYS A 127 3.28 -0.45 17.19
CA LYS A 127 2.57 0.34 18.19
C LYS A 127 1.94 -0.51 19.30
N ALA A 128 1.67 -1.79 19.05
CA ALA A 128 1.17 -2.73 20.07
C ALA A 128 2.14 -2.92 21.25
N SER A 129 3.42 -2.60 21.05
CA SER A 129 4.51 -2.66 22.04
C SER A 129 4.94 -1.29 22.59
N GLY A 130 4.06 -0.29 22.59
CA GLY A 130 4.28 0.96 23.36
C GLY A 130 5.09 2.06 22.66
N TRP A 131 5.19 2.06 21.32
CA TRP A 131 5.85 3.15 20.58
C TRP A 131 4.91 4.36 20.43
N GLY A 132 4.81 5.16 21.50
CA GLY A 132 4.10 6.43 21.54
C GLY A 132 4.99 7.61 21.18
N GLY A 133 4.70 8.24 20.04
CA GLY A 133 4.90 9.69 19.79
C GLY A 133 6.32 10.21 19.65
N CYS A 134 6.75 10.45 18.40
CA CYS A 134 7.67 11.56 18.09
C CYS A 134 7.19 12.24 16.80
N SER A 135 6.51 13.36 16.97
CA SER A 135 6.23 14.32 15.90
C SER A 135 7.51 15.11 15.52
N PRO A 136 7.55 15.77 14.35
CA PRO A 136 8.79 16.09 13.66
C PRO A 136 9.48 17.37 14.15
N ARG A 137 10.80 17.38 13.95
CA ARG A 137 11.74 18.52 13.86
C ARG A 137 11.10 19.91 13.93
N ARG A 138 11.52 20.70 14.93
CA ARG A 138 11.64 22.15 14.81
C ARG A 138 13.06 22.60 15.19
N ASN A 139 13.58 23.48 14.36
CA ASN A 139 14.80 24.29 14.45
C ASN A 139 16.17 23.62 14.23
N ALA A 140 16.75 23.90 13.06
CA ALA A 140 18.12 24.42 13.00
C ALA A 140 18.06 25.91 13.45
N PRO A 141 19.09 26.49 14.11
CA PRO A 141 20.37 26.77 13.45
C PRO A 141 21.64 26.68 14.35
N GLY A 142 22.82 26.63 13.72
CA GLY A 142 24.04 27.26 14.27
C GLY A 142 25.17 26.34 14.79
N GLY A 143 26.40 26.63 14.33
CA GLY A 143 27.68 26.36 15.02
C GLY A 143 28.27 24.98 14.76
N ALA A 144 29.14 24.78 13.77
CA ALA A 144 30.56 25.15 13.71
C ALA A 144 31.50 24.23 14.53
N LEU A 145 32.53 23.77 13.82
CA LEU A 145 33.88 23.37 14.25
C LEU A 145 34.01 22.05 15.03
N TYR A 146 34.68 21.07 14.43
CA TYR A 146 35.99 20.60 14.90
C TYR A 146 36.80 20.09 13.70
N HIS A 147 37.71 20.95 13.22
CA HIS A 147 38.88 20.52 12.47
C HIS A 147 39.91 19.98 13.48
N ARG A 148 40.44 18.81 13.17
CA ARG A 148 41.60 18.19 13.82
C ARG A 148 42.89 18.91 13.37
N SER A 149 43.89 18.88 14.26
CA SER A 149 45.33 19.17 14.09
C SER A 149 45.83 20.38 14.87
N ASN A 150 46.51 20.15 16.00
CA ASN A 150 47.94 19.85 16.01
C ASN A 150 48.23 18.84 17.14
#